data_AF-A0A344TP07-F1
#
_entry.id   AF-A0A344TP07-F1
#
_cell.length_a   1.000
_cell.length_b   1.000
_cell.length_c   1.000
_cell.angle_alpha   90.00
_cell.angle_beta   90.00
_cell.angle_gamma   90.00
#
_symmetry.space_group_name_H-M   'P 1'
#
loop_
_entity.id
_entity.type
_entity.pdbx_description
1 polymer ?
#
loop_
_entity_poly.entity_id
_entity_poly.type
_entity_poly.pdbx_seq_one_letter_code
_entity_poly.pdbx_strand_id
1 'polypeptide(L)'
;MNIKESKPYNALVFRVRTTLPELSNHVAHVAKNLYREAARLDLMVTGVIHWNYYGIDGQPDTKFLLEIALPIQEKEVVSSEFEWRRIAGFKCVSAVLDGPWEQLPKTYETLIRQLQAQGLHMTDECREMYINMDFETPENNITEVQVGVR
;
A
#
# COMPACT_ATOMS: atom_id res chain seq x y z
N MET A 1 0.89 -14.87 -14.59
CA MET A 1 1.38 -14.07 -13.46
C MET A 1 2.87 -13.91 -13.64
N ASN A 2 3.38 -12.67 -13.70
CA ASN A 2 4.81 -12.40 -13.91
C ASN A 2 5.38 -11.81 -12.61
N ILE A 3 6.54 -12.30 -12.20
CA ILE A 3 7.31 -11.67 -11.12
C ILE A 3 7.86 -10.36 -11.66
N LYS A 4 7.65 -9.27 -10.91
CA LYS A 4 8.21 -7.96 -11.20
C LYS A 4 8.96 -7.42 -9.99
N GLU A 5 9.77 -6.40 -10.22
CA GLU A 5 10.50 -5.71 -9.17
C GLU A 5 10.03 -4.25 -9.12
N SER A 6 9.43 -3.85 -8.00
CA SER A 6 9.09 -2.45 -7.78
C SER A 6 10.35 -1.61 -7.63
N LYS A 7 10.31 -0.35 -8.06
CA LYS A 7 11.46 0.57 -7.95
C LYS A 7 11.39 1.36 -6.65
N PRO A 8 12.54 1.71 -6.05
CA PRO A 8 12.57 2.54 -4.85
C PRO A 8 12.12 3.97 -5.15
N TYR A 9 11.48 4.64 -4.18
CA TYR A 9 10.94 6.00 -4.31
C TYR A 9 11.03 6.77 -2.99
N ASN A 10 10.95 8.11 -3.05
CA ASN A 10 10.83 8.95 -1.85
C ASN A 10 9.35 9.12 -1.51
N ALA A 11 9.02 9.19 -0.23
CA ALA A 11 7.65 9.36 0.22
C ALA A 11 7.55 10.23 1.48
N LEU A 12 6.42 10.93 1.61
CA LEU A 12 5.86 11.28 2.92
C LEU A 12 5.09 10.09 3.46
N VAL A 13 5.26 9.79 4.73
CA VAL A 13 4.86 8.52 5.31
C VAL A 13 4.19 8.69 6.65
N PHE A 14 3.06 7.99 6.83
CA PHE A 14 2.45 7.69 8.12
C PHE A 14 2.69 6.23 8.48
N ARG A 15 3.05 5.95 9.74
CA ARG A 15 3.35 4.59 10.22
C ARG A 15 2.60 4.28 11.50
N VAL A 16 2.03 3.08 11.56
CA VAL A 16 1.30 2.61 12.72
C VAL A 16 1.44 1.10 12.87
N ARG A 17 1.51 0.62 14.11
CA ARG A 17 1.31 -0.81 14.41
C ARG A 17 -0.17 -1.03 14.66
N THR A 18 -0.78 -1.93 13.89
CA THR A 18 -2.24 -2.10 13.85
C THR A 18 -2.63 -3.55 13.57
N THR A 19 -3.93 -3.82 13.53
CA THR A 19 -4.55 -5.12 13.20
C THR A 19 -5.52 -4.96 12.01
N LEU A 20 -6.01 -6.07 11.45
CA LEU A 20 -6.93 -6.02 10.31
C LEU A 20 -8.23 -5.24 10.60
N PRO A 21 -8.92 -5.45 11.75
CA PRO A 21 -10.12 -4.69 12.10
C PRO A 21 -9.88 -3.18 12.28
N GLU A 22 -8.65 -2.79 12.60
CA GLU A 22 -8.30 -1.40 12.85
C GLU A 22 -7.98 -0.61 11.56
N LEU A 23 -7.81 -1.27 10.41
CA LEU A 23 -7.47 -0.62 9.14
C LEU A 23 -8.46 0.47 8.73
N SER A 24 -9.75 0.29 9.00
CA SER A 24 -10.79 1.30 8.71
C SER A 24 -10.54 2.62 9.43
N ASN A 25 -9.84 2.59 10.57
CA ASN A 25 -9.46 3.78 11.33
C ASN A 25 -8.39 4.63 10.63
N HIS A 26 -7.91 4.22 9.45
CA HIS A 26 -6.91 4.94 8.65
C HIS A 26 -7.42 5.34 7.25
N VAL A 27 -8.56 4.80 6.83
CA VAL A 27 -9.14 5.03 5.50
C VAL A 27 -9.53 6.51 5.32
N ALA A 28 -9.30 7.01 4.10
CA ALA A 28 -9.59 8.36 3.61
C ALA A 28 -8.84 9.52 4.29
N HIS A 29 -8.83 9.64 5.61
CA HIS A 29 -8.28 10.83 6.29
C HIS A 29 -6.75 10.84 6.29
N VAL A 30 -6.06 9.72 6.47
CA VAL A 30 -4.58 9.68 6.38
C VAL A 30 -4.15 10.11 4.97
N ALA A 31 -4.80 9.58 3.94
CA ALA A 31 -4.58 9.97 2.55
C ALA A 31 -4.80 11.48 2.34
N LYS A 32 -5.95 12.01 2.78
CA LYS A 32 -6.27 13.46 2.69
C LYS A 32 -5.24 14.31 3.42
N ASN A 33 -4.75 13.88 4.59
CA ASN A 33 -3.78 14.63 5.37
C ASN A 33 -2.38 14.60 4.71
N LEU A 34 -1.95 13.47 4.16
CA LEU A 34 -0.71 13.37 3.39
C LEU A 34 -0.72 14.32 2.18
N TYR A 35 -1.80 14.34 1.40
CA TYR A 35 -1.95 15.27 0.27
C TYR A 35 -1.98 16.73 0.72
N ARG A 36 -2.67 17.04 1.83
CA ARG A 36 -2.69 18.39 2.39
C ARG A 36 -1.29 18.84 2.81
N GLU A 37 -0.54 17.96 3.44
CA GLU A 37 0.83 18.28 3.87
C GLU A 37 1.77 18.46 2.69
N ALA A 38 1.70 17.57 1.69
CA ALA A 38 2.48 17.70 0.46
C ALA A 38 2.21 19.05 -0.22
N ALA A 39 0.94 19.47 -0.31
CA ALA A 39 0.57 20.77 -0.85
C ALA A 39 1.07 21.94 0.03
N ARG A 40 0.97 21.84 1.36
CA ARG A 40 1.46 22.86 2.30
C ARG A 40 2.97 23.07 2.17
N LEU A 41 3.71 22.00 1.91
CA LEU A 41 5.16 21.98 1.76
C LEU A 41 5.64 22.21 0.31
N ASP A 42 4.72 22.46 -0.64
CA ASP A 42 5.01 22.63 -2.07
C ASP A 42 5.81 21.47 -2.68
N LEU A 43 5.47 20.23 -2.28
CA LEU A 43 6.13 19.02 -2.75
C LEU A 43 5.51 18.50 -4.05
N MET A 44 6.34 18.04 -4.97
CA MET A 44 5.87 17.37 -6.16
C MET A 44 5.48 15.92 -5.85
N VAL A 45 4.17 15.64 -5.85
CA VAL A 45 3.66 14.26 -5.80
C VAL A 45 3.98 13.54 -7.12
N THR A 46 4.59 12.36 -7.02
CA THR A 46 5.09 11.59 -8.18
C THR A 46 4.36 10.28 -8.41
N GLY A 47 3.35 9.97 -7.61
CA GLY A 47 2.61 8.72 -7.72
C GLY A 47 1.37 8.65 -6.83
N VAL A 48 0.78 7.47 -6.79
CA VAL A 48 -0.44 7.17 -6.03
C VAL A 48 -0.11 6.76 -4.60
N ILE A 49 -1.09 6.80 -3.71
CA ILE A 49 -0.90 6.34 -2.33
C ILE A 49 -0.65 4.84 -2.29
N HIS A 50 0.35 4.45 -1.50
CA HIS A 50 0.66 3.05 -1.21
C HIS A 50 0.35 2.72 0.24
N TRP A 51 -0.28 1.58 0.48
CA TRP A 51 -0.32 0.95 1.81
C TRP A 51 0.65 -0.22 1.77
N ASN A 52 1.77 -0.10 2.48
CA ASN A 52 2.76 -1.15 2.64
C ASN A 52 2.49 -1.87 3.96
N TYR A 53 2.36 -3.18 3.89
CA TYR A 53 2.11 -4.06 5.03
C TYR A 53 3.37 -4.89 5.30
N TYR A 54 3.83 -4.90 6.55
CA TYR A 54 4.97 -5.70 6.98
C TYR A 54 4.59 -6.63 8.13
N GLY A 55 4.70 -7.94 7.89
CA GLY A 55 4.37 -8.99 8.86
C GLY A 55 2.87 -9.31 8.96
N ILE A 56 2.10 -8.98 7.92
CA ILE A 56 0.68 -9.35 7.83
C ILE A 56 0.55 -10.84 7.46
N ASP A 57 -0.33 -11.57 8.15
CA ASP A 57 -0.52 -13.03 7.98
C ASP A 57 -1.98 -13.43 7.66
N GLY A 58 -2.87 -12.44 7.55
CA GLY A 58 -4.31 -12.64 7.31
C GLY A 58 -5.12 -13.01 8.57
N GLN A 59 -4.49 -13.13 9.74
CA GLN A 59 -5.23 -13.33 11.00
C GLN A 59 -5.72 -11.99 11.54
N PRO A 60 -7.00 -11.89 11.98
CA PRO A 60 -7.59 -10.63 12.41
C PRO A 60 -6.80 -9.88 13.48
N ASP A 61 -6.31 -10.61 14.49
CA ASP A 61 -5.69 -10.03 15.68
C ASP A 61 -4.15 -9.92 15.60
N THR A 62 -3.54 -10.44 14.54
CA THR A 62 -2.09 -10.31 14.36
C THR A 62 -1.72 -8.84 14.16
N LYS A 63 -0.82 -8.36 15.00
CA LYS A 63 -0.27 -7.01 14.87
C LYS A 63 0.80 -6.97 13.79
N PHE A 64 0.63 -6.10 12.81
CA PHE A 64 1.59 -5.83 11.75
C PHE A 64 1.95 -4.34 11.74
N LEU A 65 2.98 -3.98 10.96
CA LEU A 65 3.28 -2.58 10.67
C LEU A 65 2.57 -2.20 9.37
N LEU A 66 1.72 -1.18 9.46
CA LEU A 66 1.17 -0.48 8.30
C LEU A 66 1.97 0.79 8.05
N GLU A 67 2.35 0.98 6.80
CA GLU A 67 2.99 2.20 6.31
C GLU A 67 2.17 2.77 5.14
N ILE A 68 1.56 3.94 5.34
CA ILE A 68 0.82 4.66 4.30
C ILE A 68 1.75 5.72 3.72
N ALA A 69 2.13 5.55 2.46
CA ALA A 69 3.16 6.34 1.80
C ALA A 69 2.58 7.09 0.59
N LEU A 70 2.83 8.41 0.53
CA LEU A 70 2.56 9.26 -0.63
C LEU A 70 3.89 9.53 -1.37
N PRO A 71 4.09 9.01 -2.59
CA PRO A 71 5.30 9.25 -3.37
C PRO A 71 5.50 10.72 -3.70
N ILE A 72 6.71 11.22 -3.47
CA ILE A 72 7.13 12.60 -3.73
C ILE A 72 8.49 12.65 -4.44
N GLN A 73 8.84 13.77 -5.04
CA GLN A 73 10.13 13.96 -5.71
C GLN A 73 11.26 14.19 -4.69
N GLU A 74 10.97 14.98 -3.65
CA GLU A 74 11.92 15.57 -2.73
C GLU A 74 12.55 14.55 -1.76
N LYS A 75 13.71 14.90 -1.24
CA LYS A 75 14.45 14.13 -0.22
C LYS A 75 14.52 14.93 1.07
N GLU A 76 14.64 14.22 2.19
CA GLU A 76 14.91 14.81 3.51
C GLU A 76 13.88 15.89 3.91
N VAL A 77 12.61 15.67 3.55
CA VAL A 77 11.53 16.59 3.86
C VAL A 77 11.26 16.60 5.36
N VAL A 78 11.14 17.80 5.93
CA VAL A 78 10.77 18.01 7.33
C VAL A 78 9.28 18.33 7.43
N SER A 79 8.53 17.44 8.07
CA SER A 79 7.12 17.62 8.42
C SER A 79 6.94 17.38 9.92
N SER A 80 5.98 18.09 10.53
CA SER A 80 5.60 17.88 11.93
C SER A 80 4.68 16.67 12.14
N GLU A 81 4.01 16.21 11.09
CA GLU A 81 2.97 15.16 11.15
C GLU A 81 3.40 13.86 10.45
N PHE A 82 4.30 13.94 9.48
CA PHE A 82 4.71 12.82 8.65
C PHE A 82 6.22 12.67 8.58
N GLU A 83 6.68 11.44 8.35
CA GLU A 83 8.09 11.14 8.14
C GLU A 83 8.42 11.15 6.66
N TRP A 84 9.57 11.70 6.28
CA TRP A 84 10.17 11.38 4.99
C TRP A 84 10.86 10.02 5.05
N ARG A 85 10.62 9.16 4.06
CA ARG A 85 11.37 7.90 3.89
C ARG A 85 11.70 7.61 2.43
N ARG A 86 12.83 6.93 2.21
CA ARG A 86 13.12 6.21 0.97
C ARG A 86 12.56 4.80 1.07
N ILE A 87 11.49 4.51 0.33
CA ILE A 87 10.89 3.18 0.30
C ILE A 87 11.69 2.30 -0.68
N ALA A 88 12.02 1.10 -0.24
CA ALA A 88 12.75 0.13 -1.05
C ALA A 88 11.85 -0.48 -2.13
N GLY A 89 12.49 -0.88 -3.22
CA GLY A 89 11.89 -1.81 -4.16
C GLY A 89 11.89 -3.23 -3.58
N PHE A 90 10.95 -4.06 -4.03
CA PHE A 90 10.87 -5.46 -3.66
C PHE A 90 10.36 -6.29 -4.84
N LYS A 91 10.70 -7.58 -4.86
CA LYS A 91 10.18 -8.54 -5.84
C LYS A 91 8.78 -8.96 -5.43
N CYS A 92 7.84 -8.84 -6.36
CA CYS A 92 6.45 -9.15 -6.11
C CYS A 92 5.77 -9.79 -7.32
N VAL A 93 4.65 -10.44 -7.06
CA VAL A 93 3.59 -10.63 -8.04
C VAL A 93 2.50 -9.60 -7.79
N SER A 94 1.70 -9.29 -8.81
CA SER A 94 0.62 -8.31 -8.68
C SER A 94 -0.66 -8.72 -9.38
N ALA A 95 -1.79 -8.25 -8.85
CA ALA A 95 -3.09 -8.25 -9.52
C ALA A 95 -3.74 -6.88 -9.38
N VAL A 96 -4.55 -6.48 -10.35
CA VAL A 96 -5.38 -5.28 -10.26
C VAL A 96 -6.78 -5.71 -9.83
N LEU A 97 -7.25 -5.10 -8.75
CA LEU A 97 -8.66 -5.06 -8.39
C LEU A 97 -9.30 -3.85 -9.08
N ASP A 98 -10.29 -4.13 -9.91
CA ASP A 98 -11.20 -3.15 -10.50
C ASP A 98 -12.55 -3.31 -9.81
N GLY A 99 -12.91 -2.34 -8.98
CA GLY A 99 -14.12 -2.36 -8.14
C GLY A 99 -13.87 -2.26 -6.63
N PRO A 100 -14.90 -2.56 -5.81
CA PRO A 100 -14.95 -2.24 -4.39
C PRO A 100 -13.91 -2.99 -3.55
N TRP A 101 -13.38 -2.33 -2.52
CA TRP A 101 -12.32 -2.87 -1.66
C TRP A 101 -12.75 -4.06 -0.80
N GLU A 102 -14.05 -4.30 -0.64
CA GLU A 102 -14.62 -5.52 -0.08
C GLU A 102 -14.17 -6.79 -0.84
N GLN A 103 -13.70 -6.63 -2.08
CA GLN A 103 -13.15 -7.72 -2.90
C GLN A 103 -11.63 -7.92 -2.73
N LEU A 104 -10.93 -7.08 -1.96
CA LEU A 104 -9.51 -7.25 -1.67
C LEU A 104 -9.17 -8.64 -1.10
N PRO A 105 -9.89 -9.18 -0.10
CA PRO A 105 -9.60 -10.52 0.44
C PRO A 105 -9.60 -11.60 -0.64
N LYS A 106 -10.56 -11.56 -1.57
CA LYS A 106 -10.66 -12.50 -2.70
C LYS A 106 -9.51 -12.32 -3.71
N THR A 107 -9.07 -11.08 -3.92
CA THR A 107 -7.92 -10.76 -4.78
C THR A 107 -6.64 -11.35 -4.20
N TYR A 108 -6.39 -11.15 -2.90
CA TYR A 108 -5.28 -11.79 -2.19
C TYR A 108 -5.37 -13.32 -2.26
N GLU A 109 -6.53 -13.89 -1.94
CA GLU A 109 -6.74 -15.35 -1.97
C GLU A 109 -6.41 -15.95 -3.34
N THR A 110 -6.79 -15.25 -4.42
CA THR A 110 -6.47 -15.65 -5.80
C THR A 110 -4.98 -15.58 -6.10
N LEU A 111 -4.32 -14.48 -5.72
CA LEU A 111 -2.86 -14.32 -5.89
C LEU A 111 -2.08 -15.39 -5.11
N ILE A 112 -2.43 -15.60 -3.85
CA ILE A 112 -1.75 -16.56 -2.96
C ILE A 112 -1.91 -17.99 -3.49
N ARG A 113 -3.11 -18.38 -3.96
CA ARG A 113 -3.31 -19.69 -4.60
C ARG A 113 -2.44 -19.87 -5.84
N GLN A 114 -2.29 -18.83 -6.67
CA GLN A 114 -1.44 -18.89 -7.85
C GLN A 114 0.05 -18.99 -7.48
N LEU A 115 0.49 -18.29 -6.43
CA LEU A 115 1.87 -18.39 -5.92
C LEU A 115 2.18 -19.82 -5.45
N GLN A 116 1.29 -20.41 -4.66
CA GLN A 116 1.41 -21.78 -4.18
C GLN A 116 1.49 -22.79 -5.34
N ALA A 117 0.64 -22.63 -6.36
CA ALA A 117 0.65 -23.49 -7.54
C ALA A 117 1.97 -23.42 -8.35
N GLN A 118 2.72 -22.33 -8.23
CA GLN A 118 4.01 -22.12 -8.88
C GLN A 118 5.22 -22.45 -7.98
N GLY A 119 4.98 -22.90 -6.75
CA GLY A 119 6.05 -23.19 -5.78
C GLY A 119 6.81 -21.94 -5.32
N LEU A 120 6.21 -20.75 -5.45
CA LEU A 120 6.80 -19.50 -4.97
C LEU A 120 6.52 -19.30 -3.49
N HIS A 121 7.50 -18.77 -2.76
CA HIS A 121 7.35 -18.46 -1.34
C HIS A 121 7.09 -16.98 -1.15
N MET A 122 6.05 -16.66 -0.37
CA MET A 122 5.76 -15.29 0.02
C MET A 122 6.82 -14.74 0.98
N THR A 123 7.08 -13.44 0.88
CA THR A 123 7.74 -12.68 1.93
C THR A 123 6.71 -12.15 2.93
N ASP A 124 7.16 -11.38 3.91
CA ASP A 124 6.32 -10.67 4.89
C ASP A 124 5.83 -9.29 4.41
N GLU A 125 6.27 -8.83 3.23
CA GLU A 125 5.85 -7.57 2.62
C GLU A 125 4.70 -7.77 1.61
N CYS A 126 3.63 -6.98 1.76
CA CYS A 126 2.59 -6.76 0.76
C CYS A 126 2.41 -5.25 0.52
N ARG A 127 1.91 -4.86 -0.66
CA ARG A 127 1.63 -3.46 -0.99
C ARG A 127 0.33 -3.33 -1.77
N GLU A 128 -0.49 -2.36 -1.39
CA GLU A 128 -1.65 -1.92 -2.16
C GLU A 128 -1.39 -0.52 -2.72
N MET A 129 -1.52 -0.37 -4.04
CA MET A 129 -1.40 0.91 -4.73
C MET A 129 -2.80 1.37 -5.13
N TYR A 130 -3.27 2.45 -4.52
CA TYR A 130 -4.63 2.97 -4.70
C TYR A 130 -4.67 3.92 -5.91
N ILE A 131 -4.85 3.36 -7.10
CA ILE A 131 -4.75 4.07 -8.39
C ILE A 131 -5.92 5.04 -8.59
N ASN A 132 -7.14 4.58 -8.33
CA ASN A 132 -8.32 5.42 -8.26
C ASN A 132 -9.06 5.15 -6.95
N MET A 133 -9.39 6.23 -6.22
CA MET A 133 -10.15 6.18 -4.97
C MET A 133 -11.44 6.98 -5.12
N ASP A 134 -12.51 6.30 -5.51
CA ASP A 134 -13.86 6.82 -5.61
C ASP A 134 -14.69 6.34 -4.43
N PHE A 135 -14.80 7.22 -3.42
CA PHE A 135 -15.56 6.95 -2.20
C PHE A 135 -17.08 7.08 -2.41
N GLU A 136 -17.53 7.70 -3.51
CA GLU A 136 -18.95 7.86 -3.81
C GLU A 136 -19.47 6.69 -4.67
N THR A 137 -18.64 6.21 -5.59
CA THR A 137 -18.91 5.05 -6.45
C THR A 137 -17.80 4.02 -6.31
N PRO A 138 -17.85 3.13 -5.30
CA PRO A 138 -16.78 2.16 -5.02
C PRO A 138 -16.46 1.22 -6.19
N GLU A 139 -17.38 1.03 -7.13
CA GLU A 139 -17.17 0.27 -8.37
C GLU A 139 -16.13 0.90 -9.30
N ASN A 140 -15.84 2.20 -9.15
CA ASN A 140 -14.81 2.89 -9.93
C ASN A 140 -13.42 2.75 -9.31
N ASN A 141 -13.29 2.15 -8.12
CA ASN A 141 -11.98 1.99 -7.47
C ASN A 141 -11.06 1.13 -8.32
N ILE A 142 -9.78 1.52 -8.38
CA ILE A 142 -8.74 0.73 -9.03
C ILE A 142 -7.60 0.62 -8.02
N THR A 143 -7.29 -0.62 -7.61
CA THR A 143 -6.21 -0.90 -6.66
C THR A 143 -5.32 -1.99 -7.21
N GLU A 144 -4.01 -1.74 -7.28
CA GLU A 144 -3.04 -2.80 -7.56
C GLU A 144 -2.58 -3.44 -6.25
N VAL A 145 -2.81 -4.73 -6.09
CA VAL A 145 -2.33 -5.55 -4.98
C VAL A 145 -1.02 -6.21 -5.39
N GLN A 146 0.01 -6.07 -4.56
CA GLN A 146 1.33 -6.65 -4.71
C GLN A 146 1.65 -7.56 -3.52
N VAL A 147 2.04 -8.80 -3.79
CA VAL A 147 2.49 -9.76 -2.77
C VAL A 147 3.95 -10.06 -3.01
N GLY A 148 4.78 -9.84 -1.99
CA GLY A 148 6.22 -10.04 -2.11
C GLY A 148 6.59 -11.53 -2.20
N VAL A 149 7.63 -11.83 -2.98
CA VAL A 149 8.07 -13.20 -3.28
C VAL A 149 9.59 -13.35 -3.20
N ARG A 150 10.04 -14.57 -2.87
CA ARG A 150 11.46 -14.96 -2.85
C ARG A 150 11.71 -16.26 -3.60
#